data_AF-A0A8H7X386-F1
#
_entry.id   AF-A0A8H7X386-F1
#
_cell.length_a   1.000
_cell.length_b   1.000
_cell.length_c   1.000
_cell.angle_alpha   90.00
_cell.angle_beta   90.00
_cell.angle_gamma   90.00
#
_symmetry.space_group_name_H-M   'P 1'
#
loop_
_entity.id
_entity.type
_entity.pdbx_description
1 polymer ?
#
loop_
_entity_poly.entity_id
_entity_poly.type
_entity_poly.pdbx_seq_one_letter_code
_entity_poly.pdbx_strand_id
1 'polypeptide(L)'
;MSEYKLKVSLETESRKIDGVPHCSLRFEYETRKSFLEISFHRTIRVPDDETSYVLPPDHGPFPIYSVRKFQDTLPASMVATGGCLLLMYQREAMWMYFKASQPFAVKVYAGGINAVLGEPRKQDMGTVLRQTTRLSQEKSIQDYVVAGPQSWLDGVATHDGSFDVVPLKNYHNLRLKIKVMDHGGGHTYYYALKPCVIHETH
;
A
#
# COMPACT_ATOMS: atom_id res chain seq x y z
N MET A 1 -19.24 16.06 -19.23
CA MET A 1 -18.85 14.76 -18.65
C MET A 1 -18.94 14.90 -17.14
N SER A 2 -19.76 14.09 -16.47
CA SER A 2 -19.85 14.09 -15.00
C SER A 2 -18.48 13.70 -14.42
N GLU A 3 -17.90 14.56 -13.59
CA GLU A 3 -16.65 14.27 -12.89
C GLU A 3 -16.95 13.21 -11.82
N TYR A 4 -16.50 11.98 -12.06
CA TYR A 4 -16.67 10.89 -11.10
C TYR A 4 -15.82 11.20 -9.87
N LYS A 5 -16.47 11.56 -8.76
CA LYS A 5 -15.79 11.83 -7.50
C LYS A 5 -15.63 10.55 -6.71
N LEU A 6 -14.39 10.14 -6.50
CA LEU A 6 -14.07 9.03 -5.60
C LEU A 6 -13.92 9.57 -4.17
N LYS A 7 -14.78 9.08 -3.28
CA LYS A 7 -14.73 9.35 -1.84
C LYS A 7 -13.81 8.34 -1.18
N VAL A 8 -12.96 8.83 -0.27
CA VAL A 8 -12.11 8.00 0.58
C VAL A 8 -12.51 8.18 2.03
N SER A 9 -12.76 7.07 2.72
CA SER A 9 -13.04 7.03 4.15
C SER A 9 -12.18 6.00 4.85
N LEU A 10 -12.00 6.23 6.15
CA LEU A 10 -11.44 5.25 7.06
C LEU A 10 -12.60 4.48 7.71
N GLU A 11 -12.55 3.15 7.69
CA GLU A 11 -13.61 2.28 8.20
C GLU A 11 -13.14 1.44 9.40
N THR A 12 -14.08 1.05 10.26
CA THR A 12 -13.87 0.20 11.44
C THR A 12 -14.59 -1.14 11.23
N GLU A 13 -14.09 -2.24 11.82
CA GLU A 13 -14.66 -3.59 11.72
C GLU A 13 -16.08 -3.72 12.27
N SER A 14 -16.49 -2.79 13.14
CA SER A 14 -17.83 -2.67 13.73
C SER A 14 -18.23 -1.20 13.71
N ARG A 15 -19.52 -0.87 13.91
CA ARG A 15 -20.07 0.51 13.95
C ARG A 15 -19.07 1.51 14.53
N LYS A 16 -18.99 2.73 13.97
CA LYS A 16 -18.13 3.82 14.46
C LYS A 16 -18.26 3.96 15.99
N ILE A 17 -17.30 3.40 16.72
CA ILE A 17 -17.17 3.55 18.17
C ILE A 17 -16.01 4.52 18.37
N ASP A 18 -16.27 5.63 19.04
CA ASP A 18 -15.25 6.62 19.34
C ASP A 18 -14.11 5.97 20.13
N GLY A 19 -12.88 6.19 19.66
CA GLY A 19 -11.67 5.63 20.27
C GLY A 19 -11.16 4.33 19.65
N VAL A 20 -11.96 3.61 18.85
CA VAL A 20 -11.51 2.41 18.12
C VAL A 20 -10.76 2.83 16.85
N PRO A 21 -9.55 2.32 16.60
CA PRO A 21 -8.83 2.62 15.37
C PRO A 21 -9.53 2.01 14.15
N HIS A 22 -9.40 2.71 13.02
CA HIS A 22 -9.85 2.18 11.73
C HIS A 22 -8.99 0.98 11.32
N CYS A 23 -9.51 0.07 10.51
CA CYS A 23 -8.80 -1.14 10.08
C CYS A 23 -8.71 -1.27 8.56
N SER A 24 -9.45 -0.44 7.82
CA SER A 24 -9.41 -0.42 6.35
C SER A 24 -9.61 0.98 5.76
N LEU A 25 -9.12 1.13 4.53
CA LEU A 25 -9.36 2.27 3.65
C LEU A 25 -10.46 1.90 2.67
N ARG A 26 -11.55 2.67 2.67
CA ARG A 26 -12.65 2.48 1.73
C ARG A 26 -12.64 3.56 0.67
N PHE A 27 -12.70 3.13 -0.58
CA PHE A 27 -12.81 3.94 -1.78
C PHE A 27 -14.19 3.67 -2.36
N GLU A 28 -15.01 4.70 -2.50
CA GLU A 28 -16.37 4.58 -3.00
C GLU A 28 -16.67 5.65 -4.05
N TYR A 29 -17.20 5.22 -5.19
CA TYR A 29 -17.66 6.15 -6.23
C TYR A 29 -19.09 6.58 -5.91
N GLU A 30 -19.30 7.89 -5.74
CA GLU A 30 -20.60 8.46 -5.33
C GLU A 30 -21.75 8.06 -6.27
N THR A 31 -21.45 7.78 -7.54
CA THR A 31 -22.45 7.52 -8.57
C THR A 31 -22.73 6.04 -8.84
N ARG A 32 -21.91 5.09 -8.36
CA ARG A 32 -21.99 3.68 -8.81
C ARG A 32 -22.18 2.62 -7.73
N LYS A 33 -22.31 2.96 -6.45
CA LYS A 33 -22.28 1.97 -5.34
C LYS A 33 -21.10 0.98 -5.41
N SER A 34 -20.09 1.28 -6.23
CA SER A 34 -18.91 0.45 -6.38
C SER A 34 -17.88 0.87 -5.35
N PHE A 35 -17.24 -0.12 -4.74
CA PHE A 35 -16.25 0.13 -3.71
C PHE A 35 -15.05 -0.79 -3.80
N LEU A 36 -13.93 -0.24 -3.37
CA LEU A 36 -12.72 -0.97 -3.03
C LEU A 36 -12.42 -0.71 -1.56
N GLU A 37 -12.14 -1.77 -0.82
CA GLU A 37 -11.68 -1.70 0.55
C GLU A 37 -10.31 -2.37 0.65
N ILE A 38 -9.37 -1.67 1.27
CA ILE A 38 -7.99 -2.11 1.44
C ILE A 38 -7.69 -2.17 2.93
N SER A 39 -7.38 -3.36 3.44
CA SER A 39 -6.84 -3.56 4.78
C SER A 39 -5.36 -3.95 4.72
N PHE A 40 -4.62 -3.57 5.75
CA PHE A 40 -3.19 -3.86 5.87
C PHE A 40 -3.03 -4.86 7.00
N HIS A 41 -2.54 -6.06 6.72
CA HIS A 41 -2.50 -7.14 7.69
C HIS A 41 -1.09 -7.35 8.20
N ARG A 42 -0.98 -7.63 9.50
CA ARG A 42 0.26 -7.98 10.17
C ARG A 42 0.71 -9.37 9.76
N THR A 43 2.02 -9.51 9.60
CA THR A 43 2.65 -10.82 9.56
C THR A 43 4.05 -10.76 10.19
N ILE A 44 4.63 -11.91 10.49
CA ILE A 44 5.97 -12.00 11.09
C ILE A 44 7.01 -11.67 10.04
N ARG A 45 7.95 -10.78 10.36
CA ARG A 45 9.09 -10.55 9.48
C ARG A 45 10.02 -11.76 9.53
N VAL A 46 10.14 -12.40 8.40
CA VAL A 46 11.10 -13.47 8.16
C VAL A 46 12.50 -12.87 8.00
N PRO A 47 13.57 -13.54 8.47
CA PRO A 47 14.95 -13.11 8.22
C PRO A 47 15.25 -12.88 6.73
N ASP A 48 16.07 -11.86 6.45
CA ASP A 48 16.61 -11.56 5.12
C ASP A 48 17.81 -12.48 4.85
N ASP A 49 17.55 -13.78 4.74
CA ASP A 49 18.52 -14.83 4.41
C ASP A 49 18.07 -15.61 3.15
N GLU A 50 18.94 -16.46 2.61
CA GLU A 50 18.64 -17.24 1.40
C GLU A 50 17.71 -18.45 1.69
N THR A 51 17.07 -18.51 2.86
CA THR A 51 16.20 -19.61 3.26
C THR A 51 14.76 -19.33 2.83
N SER A 52 14.08 -20.35 2.33
CA SER A 52 12.64 -20.29 2.09
C SER A 52 11.88 -20.53 3.39
N TYR A 53 10.95 -19.64 3.73
CA TYR A 53 10.09 -19.77 4.90
C TYR A 53 8.64 -19.99 4.47
N VAL A 54 7.89 -20.72 5.29
CA VAL A 54 6.43 -20.84 5.13
C VAL A 54 5.81 -19.46 5.29
N LEU A 55 4.78 -19.15 4.49
CA LEU A 55 4.06 -17.89 4.57
C LEU A 55 3.66 -17.61 6.03
N PRO A 56 4.15 -16.51 6.61
CA PRO A 56 3.94 -16.23 8.01
C PRO A 56 2.44 -15.98 8.28
N PRO A 57 1.92 -16.46 9.43
CA PRO A 57 0.48 -16.42 9.72
C PRO A 57 -0.07 -14.99 9.72
N ASP A 58 -1.32 -14.83 9.27
CA ASP A 58 -2.03 -13.56 9.38
C ASP A 58 -2.28 -13.22 10.85
N HIS A 59 -1.84 -12.04 11.28
CA HIS A 59 -2.04 -11.49 12.62
C HIS A 59 -3.07 -10.34 12.64
N GLY A 60 -3.91 -10.26 11.61
CA GLY A 60 -5.02 -9.33 11.51
C GLY A 60 -4.62 -7.91 11.11
N PRO A 61 -5.60 -7.01 10.93
CA PRO A 61 -5.34 -5.69 10.37
C PRO A 61 -4.61 -4.75 11.35
N PHE A 62 -3.73 -3.93 10.79
CA PHE A 62 -3.13 -2.80 11.49
C PHE A 62 -4.19 -1.74 11.78
N PRO A 63 -4.13 -1.10 12.97
CA PRO A 63 -4.89 0.11 13.23
C PRO A 63 -4.39 1.24 12.33
N ILE A 64 -5.33 1.92 11.69
CA ILE A 64 -5.12 3.05 10.80
C ILE A 64 -5.55 4.32 11.51
N TYR A 65 -4.64 5.28 11.62
CA TYR A 65 -4.91 6.58 12.22
C TYR A 65 -4.77 7.69 11.17
N SER A 66 -5.65 8.68 11.20
CA SER A 66 -5.43 9.91 10.44
C SER A 66 -4.22 10.68 11.00
N VAL A 67 -3.35 11.18 10.14
CA VAL A 67 -2.24 12.08 10.53
C VAL A 67 -2.75 13.28 11.32
N ARG A 68 -3.95 13.79 10.99
CA ARG A 68 -4.58 14.93 11.67
C ARG A 68 -4.77 14.69 13.17
N LYS A 69 -4.97 13.43 13.60
CA LYS A 69 -5.13 13.07 15.01
C LYS A 69 -3.89 13.38 15.85
N PHE A 70 -2.71 13.38 15.23
CA PHE A 70 -1.42 13.56 15.89
C PHE A 70 -0.64 14.77 15.35
N GLN A 71 -1.34 15.72 14.73
CA GLN A 71 -0.69 16.84 14.04
C GLN A 71 0.24 17.68 14.95
N ASP A 72 -0.06 17.74 16.25
CA ASP A 72 0.70 18.55 17.21
C ASP A 72 2.00 17.87 17.66
N THR A 73 2.14 16.55 17.45
CA THR A 73 3.33 15.77 17.83
C THR A 73 4.16 15.33 16.63
N LEU A 74 3.58 15.33 15.43
CA LEU A 74 4.24 14.88 14.21
C LEU A 74 5.10 15.99 13.57
N PRO A 75 6.19 15.63 12.87
CA PRO A 75 6.97 16.58 12.09
C PRO A 75 6.10 17.35 11.09
N ALA A 76 6.33 18.66 10.95
CA ALA A 76 5.55 19.54 10.07
C ALA A 76 5.46 19.04 8.61
N SER A 77 6.53 18.44 8.09
CA SER A 77 6.54 17.86 6.73
C SER A 77 5.55 16.69 6.56
N MET A 78 5.26 15.96 7.64
CA MET A 78 4.29 14.87 7.65
C MET A 78 2.86 15.41 7.72
N VAL A 79 2.63 16.38 8.60
CA VAL A 79 1.34 17.07 8.71
C VAL A 79 0.96 17.72 7.38
N ALA A 80 1.92 18.39 6.73
CA ALA A 80 1.74 18.99 5.41
C ALA A 80 1.46 17.96 4.29
N THR A 81 2.03 16.75 4.39
CA THR A 81 1.74 15.67 3.44
C THR A 81 0.35 15.07 3.67
N GLY A 82 -0.12 15.03 4.91
CA GLY A 82 -1.37 14.40 5.32
C GLY A 82 -1.37 12.88 5.15
N GLY A 83 -2.57 12.30 5.06
CA GLY A 83 -2.77 10.86 4.89
C GLY A 83 -3.03 10.13 6.21
N CYS A 84 -2.59 8.87 6.26
CA CYS A 84 -2.83 7.95 7.37
C CYS A 84 -1.52 7.33 7.86
N LEU A 85 -1.52 6.89 9.12
CA LEU A 85 -0.42 6.22 9.81
C LEU A 85 -0.82 4.78 10.14
N LEU A 86 0.13 3.86 9.97
CA LEU A 86 0.09 2.50 10.50
C LEU A 86 1.23 2.36 11.50
N LEU A 87 0.91 1.95 12.73
CA LEU A 87 1.92 1.69 13.75
C LEU A 87 2.42 0.25 13.56
N MET A 88 3.67 0.11 13.15
CA MET A 88 4.30 -1.17 12.83
C MET A 88 5.63 -1.28 13.57
N TYR A 89 5.82 -2.36 14.31
CA TYR A 89 7.10 -2.70 14.93
C TYR A 89 8.12 -3.15 13.89
N GLN A 90 9.41 -2.97 14.16
CA GLN A 90 10.47 -3.35 13.22
C GLN A 90 10.48 -4.85 12.88
N ARG A 91 10.02 -5.70 13.81
CA ARG A 91 9.86 -7.16 13.63
C ARG A 91 8.59 -7.57 12.87
N GLU A 92 7.69 -6.64 12.60
CA GLU A 92 6.48 -6.90 11.83
C GLU A 92 6.75 -6.67 10.34
N ALA A 93 6.12 -7.49 9.52
CA ALA A 93 5.91 -7.28 8.10
C ALA A 93 4.43 -7.04 7.84
N MET A 94 4.09 -6.70 6.60
CA MET A 94 2.74 -6.34 6.22
C MET A 94 2.43 -6.79 4.80
N TRP A 95 1.25 -7.37 4.64
CA TRP A 95 0.62 -7.63 3.35
C TRP A 95 -0.68 -6.85 3.24
N MET A 96 -1.20 -6.70 2.03
CA MET A 96 -2.44 -5.96 1.74
C MET A 96 -3.53 -6.92 1.31
N TYR A 97 -4.73 -6.76 1.88
CA TYR A 97 -5.93 -7.45 1.46
C TYR A 97 -6.86 -6.50 0.72
N PHE A 98 -7.48 -6.98 -0.35
CA PHE A 98 -8.37 -6.24 -1.23
C PHE A 98 -9.75 -6.87 -1.24
N LYS A 99 -10.76 -6.09 -0.85
CA LYS A 99 -12.18 -6.45 -1.00
C LYS A 99 -12.83 -5.46 -1.94
N ALA A 100 -13.31 -5.94 -3.08
CA ALA A 100 -13.86 -5.08 -4.12
C ALA A 100 -15.21 -5.58 -4.61
N SER A 101 -16.14 -4.66 -4.88
CA SER A 101 -17.45 -5.00 -5.47
C SER A 101 -17.39 -5.22 -6.99
N GLN A 102 -16.30 -4.77 -7.62
CA GLN A 102 -15.99 -4.92 -9.04
C GLN A 102 -14.46 -4.84 -9.21
N PRO A 103 -13.88 -5.21 -10.36
CA PRO A 103 -12.45 -5.07 -10.58
C PRO A 103 -11.96 -3.61 -10.45
N PHE A 104 -10.87 -3.39 -9.71
CA PHE A 104 -10.14 -2.11 -9.69
C PHE A 104 -8.67 -2.32 -10.00
N ALA A 105 -8.07 -1.41 -10.77
CA ALA A 105 -6.63 -1.40 -10.97
C ALA A 105 -5.97 -0.57 -9.86
N VAL A 106 -5.12 -1.21 -9.06
CA VAL A 106 -4.47 -0.63 -7.89
C VAL A 106 -2.96 -0.61 -8.10
N LYS A 107 -2.37 0.58 -8.25
CA LYS A 107 -0.91 0.73 -8.22
C LYS A 107 -0.46 0.98 -6.79
N VAL A 108 0.42 0.12 -6.29
CA VAL A 108 1.04 0.26 -4.96
C VAL A 108 2.48 0.67 -5.15
N TYR A 109 2.93 1.69 -4.41
CA TYR A 109 4.31 2.12 -4.40
C TYR A 109 4.87 2.09 -2.99
N ALA A 110 5.92 1.33 -2.76
CA ALA A 110 6.64 1.30 -1.48
C ALA A 110 7.98 2.04 -1.62
N GLY A 111 8.21 3.07 -0.80
CA GLY A 111 9.47 3.84 -0.87
C GLY A 111 9.70 4.56 -2.20
N GLY A 112 8.66 4.70 -3.03
CA GLY A 112 8.76 5.27 -4.38
C GLY A 112 8.98 4.25 -5.51
N ILE A 113 9.08 2.95 -5.20
CA ILE A 113 9.17 1.86 -6.18
C ILE A 113 7.79 1.22 -6.35
N ASN A 114 7.40 0.92 -7.59
CA ASN A 114 6.16 0.20 -7.88
C ASN A 114 6.26 -1.25 -7.40
N ALA A 115 5.30 -1.70 -6.59
CA ALA A 115 5.32 -3.02 -5.96
C ALA A 115 5.12 -4.19 -6.94
N VAL A 116 4.54 -3.94 -8.11
CA VAL A 116 4.23 -4.98 -9.10
C VAL A 116 5.31 -5.05 -10.19
N LEU A 117 5.80 -3.90 -10.64
CA LEU A 117 6.79 -3.81 -11.72
C LEU A 117 8.24 -3.70 -11.22
N GLY A 118 8.46 -3.26 -9.98
CA GLY A 118 9.80 -3.00 -9.42
C GLY A 118 10.47 -1.73 -9.94
N GLU A 119 9.76 -0.90 -10.71
CA GLU A 119 10.31 0.34 -11.29
C GLU A 119 10.03 1.58 -10.43
N PRO A 120 10.92 2.58 -10.42
CA PRO A 120 10.67 3.86 -9.76
C PRO A 120 9.41 4.55 -10.29
N ARG A 121 8.64 5.17 -9.39
CA ARG A 121 7.46 5.97 -9.74
C ARG A 121 7.79 7.11 -10.71
N LYS A 122 8.92 7.78 -10.49
CA LYS A 122 9.43 8.79 -11.42
C LYS A 122 10.25 8.04 -12.47
N GLN A 123 9.69 7.92 -13.66
CA GLN A 123 10.37 7.26 -14.76
C GLN A 123 11.50 8.14 -15.29
N ASP A 124 12.64 7.53 -15.56
CA ASP A 124 13.75 8.12 -16.28
C ASP A 124 14.06 7.32 -17.55
N MET A 125 15.06 7.76 -18.32
CA MET A 125 15.48 7.05 -19.53
C MET A 125 15.93 5.60 -19.24
N GLY A 126 16.50 5.34 -18.05
CA GLY A 126 16.87 4.00 -17.63
C GLY A 126 15.64 3.11 -17.42
N THR A 127 14.58 3.62 -16.79
CA THR A 127 13.29 2.93 -16.65
C THR A 127 12.67 2.64 -18.01
N VAL A 128 12.68 3.60 -18.94
CA VAL A 128 12.15 3.41 -20.30
C VAL A 128 12.91 2.32 -21.04
N LEU A 129 14.24 2.32 -20.95
CA LEU A 129 15.07 1.30 -21.58
C LEU A 129 14.77 -0.09 -21.02
N ARG A 130 14.73 -0.24 -19.68
CA ARG A 130 14.41 -1.52 -19.03
C ARG A 130 13.01 -2.04 -19.40
N GLN A 131 12.01 -1.17 -19.45
CA GLN A 131 10.66 -1.55 -19.87
C GLN A 131 10.61 -1.97 -21.35
N THR A 132 11.29 -1.23 -22.23
CA THR A 132 11.42 -1.58 -23.65
C THR A 132 12.08 -2.94 -23.82
N THR A 133 13.15 -3.23 -23.06
CA THR A 133 13.80 -4.54 -23.07
C THR A 133 12.85 -5.64 -22.58
N ARG A 134 12.09 -5.43 -21.49
CA ARG A 134 11.09 -6.41 -21.02
C ARG A 134 10.04 -6.71 -22.10
N LEU A 135 9.51 -5.68 -22.75
CA LEU A 135 8.56 -5.84 -23.85
C LEU A 135 9.15 -6.62 -25.01
N SER A 136 10.41 -6.35 -25.38
CA SER A 136 11.11 -7.11 -26.43
C SER A 136 11.34 -8.59 -26.06
N GLN A 137 11.32 -8.91 -24.78
CA GLN A 137 11.39 -10.27 -24.24
C GLN A 137 9.99 -10.87 -23.99
N GLU A 138 8.92 -10.23 -24.48
CA GLU A 138 7.53 -10.64 -24.27
C GLU A 138 7.12 -10.73 -22.78
N LYS A 139 7.85 -10.02 -21.90
CA LYS A 139 7.55 -9.94 -20.47
C LYS A 139 6.57 -8.80 -20.20
N SER A 140 5.68 -9.02 -19.23
CA SER A 140 4.72 -8.00 -18.80
C SER A 140 5.41 -6.77 -18.21
N ILE A 141 4.87 -5.59 -18.52
CA ILE A 141 5.18 -4.30 -17.90
C ILE A 141 4.04 -3.80 -16.99
N GLN A 142 3.14 -4.70 -16.61
CA GLN A 142 2.03 -4.38 -15.72
C GLN A 142 2.55 -3.85 -14.38
N ASP A 143 2.01 -2.71 -13.95
CA ASP A 143 2.45 -1.99 -12.75
C ASP A 143 1.29 -1.78 -11.75
N TYR A 144 0.27 -2.64 -11.83
CA TYR A 144 -0.93 -2.60 -11.01
C TYR A 144 -1.42 -4.00 -10.66
N VAL A 145 -2.13 -4.11 -9.53
CA VAL A 145 -2.92 -5.28 -9.14
C VAL A 145 -4.36 -5.07 -9.61
N VAL A 146 -5.04 -6.13 -10.04
CA VAL A 146 -6.49 -6.11 -10.30
C VAL A 146 -7.23 -6.60 -9.05
N ALA A 147 -7.59 -5.66 -8.16
CA ALA A 147 -8.34 -5.94 -6.95
C ALA A 147 -9.72 -6.51 -7.29
N GLY A 148 -10.16 -7.54 -6.55
CA GLY A 148 -11.34 -8.35 -6.84
C GLY A 148 -10.91 -9.77 -7.23
N PRO A 149 -10.50 -10.02 -8.48
CA PRO A 149 -9.88 -11.30 -8.87
C PRO A 149 -8.60 -11.61 -8.09
N GLN A 150 -7.75 -10.62 -7.83
CA GLN A 150 -6.61 -10.73 -6.93
C GLN A 150 -6.96 -10.11 -5.58
N SER A 151 -7.02 -10.95 -4.55
CA SER A 151 -7.46 -10.54 -3.20
C SER A 151 -6.33 -10.05 -2.30
N TRP A 152 -5.06 -10.23 -2.68
CA TRP A 152 -3.94 -9.78 -1.85
C TRP A 152 -2.71 -9.31 -2.66
N LEU A 153 -1.85 -8.56 -1.98
CA LEU A 153 -0.49 -8.23 -2.42
C LEU A 153 0.46 -8.43 -1.23
N ASP A 154 1.45 -9.28 -1.42
CA ASP A 154 2.52 -9.55 -0.46
C ASP A 154 3.87 -9.37 -1.15
N GLY A 155 4.77 -8.60 -0.52
CA GLY A 155 6.07 -8.23 -1.10
C GLY A 155 6.06 -7.15 -2.19
N VAL A 156 7.24 -6.91 -2.75
CA VAL A 156 7.52 -5.98 -3.87
C VAL A 156 8.36 -6.72 -4.90
N ALA A 157 7.95 -6.62 -6.17
CA ALA A 157 8.72 -7.16 -7.28
C ALA A 157 10.09 -6.49 -7.39
N THR A 158 11.12 -7.30 -7.59
CA THR A 158 12.47 -6.86 -7.93
C THR A 158 12.66 -6.76 -9.44
N HIS A 159 13.72 -6.07 -9.85
CA HIS A 159 14.00 -5.77 -11.25
C HIS A 159 14.25 -7.02 -12.12
N ASP A 160 14.72 -8.12 -11.53
CA ASP A 160 14.91 -9.42 -12.18
C ASP A 160 13.59 -10.21 -12.33
N GLY A 161 12.50 -9.75 -11.71
CA GLY A 161 11.20 -10.42 -11.71
C GLY A 161 10.97 -11.36 -10.54
N SER A 162 11.91 -11.43 -9.59
CA SER A 162 11.71 -12.06 -8.28
C SER A 162 10.79 -11.18 -7.41
N PHE A 163 10.34 -11.70 -6.28
CA PHE A 163 9.56 -10.95 -5.29
C PHE A 163 10.34 -10.92 -3.99
N ASP A 164 10.70 -9.73 -3.54
CA ASP A 164 11.29 -9.54 -2.23
C ASP A 164 10.21 -9.08 -1.25
N VAL A 165 10.26 -9.61 -0.03
CA VAL A 165 9.72 -8.84 1.10
C VAL A 165 10.54 -7.57 1.13
N VAL A 166 9.90 -6.40 0.92
CA VAL A 166 10.57 -5.10 0.84
C VAL A 166 11.76 -5.09 1.78
N PRO A 167 13.02 -4.98 1.29
CA PRO A 167 14.15 -4.86 2.18
C PRO A 167 14.00 -3.52 2.88
N LEU A 168 13.32 -3.52 4.03
CA LEU A 168 13.05 -2.37 4.86
C LEU A 168 14.34 -1.96 5.58
N LYS A 169 15.50 -2.00 4.92
CA LYS A 169 16.80 -1.64 5.50
C LYS A 169 16.83 -0.17 5.98
N ASN A 170 15.85 0.65 5.56
CA ASN A 170 15.64 2.03 6.01
C ASN A 170 14.17 2.33 6.40
N TYR A 171 13.69 1.70 7.47
CA TYR A 171 12.34 1.87 8.04
C TYR A 171 11.91 3.33 8.29
N HIS A 172 12.86 4.23 8.54
CA HIS A 172 12.57 5.57 9.05
C HIS A 172 11.78 6.47 8.07
N ASN A 173 11.72 6.12 6.77
CA ASN A 173 11.10 6.94 5.73
C ASN A 173 10.25 6.16 4.71
N LEU A 174 9.82 4.93 5.02
CA LEU A 174 8.91 4.23 4.11
C LEU A 174 7.63 5.06 3.92
N ARG A 175 7.11 5.07 2.69
CA ARG A 175 5.80 5.65 2.37
C ARG A 175 5.13 4.71 1.38
N LEU A 176 3.87 4.33 1.65
CA LEU A 176 3.06 3.66 0.63
C LEU A 176 2.16 4.63 -0.10
N LYS A 177 2.28 4.68 -1.42
CA LYS A 177 1.32 5.43 -2.25
C LYS A 177 0.43 4.44 -2.96
N ILE A 178 -0.88 4.68 -2.91
CA ILE A 178 -1.87 3.82 -3.56
C ILE A 178 -2.63 4.68 -4.57
N LYS A 179 -2.54 4.29 -5.84
CA LYS A 179 -3.33 4.89 -6.91
C LYS A 179 -4.41 3.89 -7.33
N VAL A 180 -5.66 4.30 -7.24
CA VAL A 180 -6.82 3.48 -7.60
C VAL A 180 -7.38 3.98 -8.93
N MET A 181 -7.56 3.07 -9.88
CA MET A 181 -8.05 3.36 -11.22
C MET A 181 -9.21 2.41 -11.54
N ASP A 182 -10.23 2.95 -12.21
CA ASP A 182 -11.36 2.21 -12.77
C ASP A 182 -11.49 2.51 -14.27
N HIS A 183 -12.39 1.81 -14.96
CA HIS A 183 -12.74 1.96 -16.37
C HIS A 183 -13.08 3.40 -16.81
N GLY A 184 -13.38 4.32 -15.88
CA GLY A 184 -13.73 5.72 -16.15
C GLY A 184 -12.66 6.79 -15.84
N GLY A 185 -11.49 6.40 -15.30
CA GLY A 185 -10.43 7.35 -14.91
C GLY A 185 -9.66 6.93 -13.65
N GLY A 186 -8.52 7.58 -13.39
CA GLY A 186 -7.61 7.23 -12.30
C GLY A 186 -7.45 8.32 -11.24
N HIS A 187 -7.66 7.99 -9.97
CA HIS A 187 -7.43 8.89 -8.83
C HIS A 187 -6.21 8.43 -8.03
N THR A 188 -5.33 9.37 -7.65
CA THR A 188 -4.09 9.05 -6.92
C THR A 188 -4.21 9.47 -5.47
N TYR A 189 -3.98 8.55 -4.54
CA TYR A 189 -3.98 8.82 -3.11
C TYR A 189 -2.60 8.58 -2.50
N TYR A 190 -2.31 9.37 -1.48
CA TYR A 190 -1.03 9.33 -0.77
C TYR A 190 -1.28 8.82 0.64
N TYR A 191 -0.53 7.78 1.03
CA TYR A 191 -0.51 7.31 2.40
C TYR A 191 0.94 7.38 2.90
N ALA A 192 1.13 7.79 4.15
CA ALA A 192 2.45 7.85 4.76
C ALA A 192 2.55 6.69 5.73
N LEU A 193 2.97 5.52 5.24
CA LEU A 193 3.28 4.41 6.13
C LEU A 193 4.59 4.67 6.84
N LYS A 194 4.56 5.41 7.95
CA LYS A 194 5.70 5.46 8.83
C LYS A 194 5.56 4.38 9.91
N PRO A 195 6.45 3.37 9.94
CA PRO A 195 6.59 2.53 11.12
C PRO A 195 6.87 3.44 12.31
N CYS A 196 6.01 3.41 13.32
CA CYS A 196 6.34 4.02 14.58
C CYS A 196 7.40 3.13 15.23
N VAL A 197 8.64 3.61 15.31
CA VAL A 197 9.65 2.99 16.18
C VAL A 197 9.22 3.33 17.60
N ILE A 198 8.37 2.49 18.18
CA ILE A 198 8.21 2.45 19.62
C ILE A 198 9.49 1.79 20.12
N HIS A 199 10.41 2.58 20.67
CA HIS A 199 11.54 2.03 21.39
C HIS A 199 10.98 1.23 22.56
N GLU A 200 11.22 -0.09 22.58
CA GLU A 200 11.01 -0.88 23.79
C GLU A 200 11.95 -0.31 24.84
N THR A 201 11.40 0.42 25.82
CA THR A 201 12.10 0.67 27.07
C THR A 201 12.21 -0.68 27.78
N HIS A 202 13.39 -1.29 27.69
CA HIS A 202 13.80 -2.39 28.57
C HIS A 202 13.92 -1.89 30.01
#